data_AF-A0A3S3U9D4-F1
#
_entry.id   AF-A0A3S3U9D4-F1
#
_cell.length_a   1.000
_cell.length_b   1.000
_cell.length_c   1.000
_cell.angle_alpha   90.00
_cell.angle_beta   90.00
_cell.angle_gamma   90.00
#
_symmetry.space_group_name_H-M   'P 1'
#
loop_
_entity.id
_entity.type
_entity.pdbx_description
1 polymer ?
#
loop_
_entity_poly.entity_id
_entity_poly.type
_entity_poly.pdbx_seq_one_letter_code
_entity_poly.pdbx_strand_id
1 'polypeptide(L)'
;MKKAKKITKPIQLLAVVVLGLLAMNALFLKSASELADCRFLAAPLVIASIANVYILIYFVTDLLKNYRDQLQDDKRYSKQNKKNIDLATGKPLSDKGKYSSDVIKLESALAATNTINLNELLPEYKKIKQILSENDIPVNNLFGGGSKEVDSKYDDVLPFNLLTYGFGFDIELFKKILILFNSNNVKNLYISHSIHAINKNMFYIGSYAYLGSKNYRILSGDMMDEILNKNVSKYSIGKVMKLGSIEAIRTVKKQY
;
A
#
# COMPACT_ATOMS: atom_id res chain seq x y z
N MET A 1 3.30 -21.49 42.72
CA MET A 1 2.93 -20.10 42.38
C MET A 1 3.05 -19.88 40.88
N LYS A 2 1.94 -19.61 40.17
CA LYS A 2 1.98 -19.28 38.73
C LYS A 2 2.65 -17.89 38.58
N LYS A 3 3.78 -17.82 37.88
CA LYS A 3 4.44 -16.54 37.56
C LYS A 3 3.46 -15.65 36.78
N ALA A 4 3.19 -14.45 37.28
CA ALA A 4 2.36 -13.47 36.62
C ALA A 4 2.92 -13.21 35.21
N LYS A 5 2.08 -13.43 34.19
CA LYS A 5 2.43 -13.22 32.79
C LYS A 5 2.67 -11.73 32.59
N LYS A 6 3.93 -11.36 32.36
CA LYS A 6 4.37 -9.97 32.19
C LYS A 6 3.52 -9.30 31.10
N ILE A 7 2.76 -8.27 31.48
CA ILE A 7 1.98 -7.44 30.55
C ILE A 7 3.01 -6.63 29.75
N THR A 8 3.43 -7.14 28.60
CA THR A 8 4.47 -6.50 27.77
C THR A 8 3.94 -5.91 26.48
N LYS A 9 2.64 -6.04 26.19
CA LYS A 9 2.06 -5.46 24.99
C LYS A 9 1.42 -4.10 25.29
N PRO A 10 1.83 -3.01 24.62
CA PRO A 10 1.22 -1.68 24.76
C PRO A 10 -0.30 -1.68 24.64
N ILE A 11 -0.86 -2.60 23.84
CA ILE A 11 -2.32 -2.74 23.70
C ILE A 11 -3.03 -3.20 24.98
N GLN A 12 -2.38 -4.00 25.83
CA GLN A 12 -2.96 -4.44 27.10
C GLN A 12 -2.96 -3.30 28.11
N LEU A 13 -1.90 -2.47 28.11
CA LEU A 13 -1.85 -1.27 28.92
C LEU A 13 -2.93 -0.26 28.49
N LEU A 14 -3.09 -0.05 27.18
CA LEU A 14 -4.17 0.76 26.61
C LEU A 14 -5.56 0.26 27.07
N ALA A 15 -5.81 -1.05 26.96
CA ALA A 15 -7.08 -1.63 27.37
C ALA A 15 -7.39 -1.39 28.86
N VAL A 16 -6.38 -1.54 29.73
CA VAL A 16 -6.53 -1.29 31.17
C VAL A 16 -6.80 0.18 31.46
N VAL A 17 -6.09 1.09 30.80
CA VAL A 17 -6.27 2.55 30.95
C VAL A 17 -7.67 2.97 30.49
N VAL A 18 -8.13 2.49 29.34
CA VAL A 18 -9.49 2.77 28.82
C VAL A 18 -10.54 2.24 29.79
N LEU A 19 -10.39 1.00 30.28
CA LEU A 19 -11.33 0.40 31.23
C LEU A 19 -11.40 1.19 32.55
N GLY A 20 -10.24 1.62 33.07
CA GLY A 20 -10.16 2.43 34.28
C GLY A 20 -10.84 3.79 34.13
N LEU A 21 -10.64 4.46 32.99
CA LEU A 21 -11.27 5.75 32.70
C LEU A 21 -12.80 5.63 32.53
N LEU A 22 -13.28 4.56 31.88
CA LEU A 22 -14.70 4.26 31.79
C LEU A 22 -15.32 4.00 33.17
N ALA A 23 -14.64 3.23 34.02
CA ALA A 23 -15.09 2.96 35.38
C ALA A 23 -15.17 4.25 36.22
N MET A 24 -14.18 5.14 36.13
CA MET A 24 -14.21 6.43 36.82
C MET A 24 -15.38 7.31 36.35
N ASN A 25 -15.67 7.37 35.05
CA ASN A 25 -16.85 8.10 34.57
C ASN A 25 -18.16 7.52 35.11
N ALA A 26 -18.31 6.19 35.11
CA ALA A 26 -19.48 5.54 35.69
C ALA A 26 -19.65 5.89 37.17
N LEU A 27 -18.56 5.94 37.93
CA LEU A 27 -18.59 6.35 39.34
C LEU A 27 -19.00 7.83 39.50
N PHE A 28 -18.44 8.75 38.72
CA PHE A 28 -18.80 10.17 38.80
C PHE A 28 -20.27 10.43 38.44
N LEU A 29 -20.78 9.80 37.39
CA LEU A 29 -22.21 9.93 37.04
C LEU A 29 -23.10 9.29 38.11
N LYS A 30 -22.73 8.12 38.63
CA LYS A 30 -23.50 7.47 39.69
C LYS A 30 -23.55 8.34 40.95
N SER A 31 -22.41 8.83 41.42
CA SER A 31 -22.36 9.74 42.58
C SER A 31 -23.10 11.05 42.32
N ALA A 32 -23.05 11.60 41.10
CA ALA A 32 -23.85 12.78 40.75
C ALA A 32 -25.36 12.50 40.81
N SER A 33 -25.80 11.30 40.41
CA SER A 33 -27.20 10.91 40.47
C SER A 33 -27.72 10.70 41.89
N GLU A 34 -26.88 10.17 42.79
CA GLU A 34 -27.22 10.01 44.22
C GLU A 34 -27.24 11.35 44.95
N LEU A 35 -26.47 12.34 44.47
CA LEU A 35 -26.40 13.69 45.03
C LEU A 35 -27.28 14.71 44.28
N ALA A 36 -28.30 14.25 43.55
CA ALA A 36 -29.13 15.10 42.70
C ALA A 36 -29.83 16.24 43.47
N ASP A 37 -30.12 16.04 44.76
CA ASP A 37 -30.74 17.05 45.63
C ASP A 37 -29.78 18.20 45.97
N CYS A 38 -28.47 17.97 45.93
CA CYS A 38 -27.44 19.00 46.17
C CYS A 38 -26.78 19.43 44.86
N ARG A 39 -27.44 20.34 44.14
CA ARG A 39 -26.99 20.84 42.82
C ARG A 39 -25.54 21.33 42.81
N PHE A 40 -25.07 21.90 43.91
CA PHE A 40 -23.70 22.42 44.02
C PHE A 40 -22.63 21.32 44.02
N LEU A 41 -22.95 20.12 44.53
CA LEU A 41 -22.05 18.96 44.52
C LEU A 41 -22.19 18.13 43.25
N ALA A 42 -23.40 18.01 42.71
CA ALA A 42 -23.65 17.24 41.49
C ALA A 42 -23.04 17.89 40.23
N ALA A 43 -23.11 19.23 40.09
CA ALA A 43 -22.65 19.91 38.89
C ALA A 43 -21.13 19.75 38.62
N PRO A 44 -20.22 19.90 39.60
CA PRO A 44 -18.79 19.63 39.42
C PRO A 44 -18.48 18.20 39.00
N LEU A 45 -19.21 17.20 39.51
CA LEU A 45 -19.02 15.79 39.15
C LEU A 45 -19.38 15.52 37.67
N VAL A 46 -20.45 16.15 37.18
CA VAL A 46 -20.84 16.07 35.76
C VAL A 46 -19.78 16.73 34.88
N ILE A 47 -19.30 17.93 35.25
CA ILE A 47 -18.24 18.63 34.52
C ILE A 47 -16.94 17.81 34.51
N ALA A 48 -16.57 17.23 35.64
CA ALA A 48 -15.40 16.36 35.76
C ALA A 48 -15.52 15.13 34.85
N SER A 49 -16.70 14.53 34.74
CA SER A 49 -16.92 13.41 33.82
C SER A 49 -16.78 13.83 32.35
N ILE A 50 -17.35 14.98 31.95
CA ILE A 50 -17.21 15.52 30.59
C ILE A 50 -15.73 15.77 30.26
N ALA A 51 -14.99 16.44 31.15
CA ALA A 51 -13.56 16.68 30.97
C ALA A 51 -12.76 15.39 30.84
N ASN A 52 -13.10 14.37 31.64
CA ASN A 52 -12.45 13.06 31.60
C ASN A 52 -12.65 12.34 30.26
N VAL A 53 -13.79 12.52 29.58
CA VAL A 53 -14.01 12.00 28.22
C VAL A 53 -13.08 12.66 27.21
N TYR A 54 -12.88 13.98 27.27
CA TYR A 54 -11.94 14.66 26.37
C TYR A 54 -10.50 14.20 26.58
N ILE A 55 -10.09 14.03 27.84
CA ILE A 55 -8.78 13.49 28.21
C ILE A 55 -8.62 12.07 27.65
N LEU A 56 -9.65 11.21 27.78
CA LEU A 56 -9.65 9.86 27.22
C LEU A 56 -9.44 9.87 25.69
N ILE A 57 -10.17 10.71 24.95
CA ILE A 57 -10.05 10.80 23.49
C ILE A 57 -8.65 11.26 23.09
N TYR A 58 -8.08 12.24 23.81
CA TYR A 58 -6.73 12.71 23.58
C TYR A 58 -5.70 11.58 23.76
N PHE A 59 -5.75 10.86 24.88
CA PHE A 59 -4.83 9.74 25.15
C PHE A 59 -4.98 8.60 24.14
N VAL A 60 -6.21 8.21 23.80
CA VAL A 60 -6.44 7.18 22.78
C VAL A 60 -5.85 7.62 21.44
N THR A 61 -6.04 8.88 21.05
CA THR A 61 -5.52 9.41 19.78
C THR A 61 -3.99 9.44 19.77
N ASP A 62 -3.36 9.89 20.85
CA ASP A 62 -1.91 9.90 20.99
C ASP A 62 -1.33 8.48 20.94
N LEU A 63 -1.95 7.53 21.65
CA LEU A 63 -1.53 6.13 21.64
C LEU A 63 -1.73 5.48 20.26
N LEU A 64 -2.84 5.75 19.56
CA LEU A 64 -3.06 5.25 18.21
C LEU A 64 -2.04 5.82 17.22
N LYS A 65 -1.59 7.07 17.39
CA LYS A 65 -0.52 7.67 16.58
C LYS A 65 0.83 7.02 16.86
N ASN A 66 1.22 6.93 18.14
CA ASN A 66 2.55 6.49 18.56
C ASN A 66 2.76 4.98 18.43
N TYR A 67 1.70 4.18 18.52
CA TYR A 67 1.77 2.71 18.46
C TYR A 67 1.16 2.13 17.17
N ARG A 68 0.88 2.95 16.16
CA ARG A 68 0.27 2.50 14.89
C ARG A 68 1.06 1.38 14.24
N ASP A 69 2.38 1.54 14.17
CA ASP A 69 3.26 0.60 13.48
C ASP A 69 3.31 -0.75 14.24
N GLN A 70 3.31 -0.71 15.57
CA GLN A 70 3.28 -1.92 16.41
C GLN A 70 1.93 -2.65 16.35
N LEU A 71 0.82 -1.93 16.15
CA LEU A 71 -0.50 -2.52 15.93
C LEU A 71 -0.59 -3.23 14.56
N GLN A 72 0.10 -2.70 13.55
CA GLN A 72 0.17 -3.30 12.21
C GLN A 72 1.07 -4.55 12.19
N ASP A 73 2.09 -4.60 13.05
CA ASP A 73 3.04 -5.71 13.13
C ASP A 73 2.59 -6.91 14.00
N ASP A 74 1.41 -6.88 14.61
CA ASP A 74 0.95 -8.05 15.39
C ASP A 74 0.77 -9.27 14.47
N LYS A 75 1.57 -10.31 14.73
CA LYS A 75 1.64 -11.59 14.02
C LYS A 75 0.27 -12.27 13.80
N ARG A 76 -0.79 -11.84 14.53
CA ARG A 76 -2.18 -12.28 14.31
C ARG A 76 -2.83 -11.66 13.07
N TYR A 77 -2.62 -10.39 12.78
CA TYR A 77 -3.15 -9.75 11.57
C TYR A 77 -2.48 -10.28 10.30
N SER A 78 -1.17 -10.56 10.36
CA SER A 78 -0.46 -11.22 9.26
C SER A 78 -0.80 -12.70 9.12
N LYS A 79 -1.30 -13.38 10.17
CA LYS A 79 -1.80 -14.76 10.08
C LYS A 79 -3.24 -14.86 9.54
N GLN A 80 -4.11 -13.89 9.79
CA GLN A 80 -5.47 -13.88 9.23
C GLN A 80 -5.47 -13.59 7.72
N ASN A 81 -4.59 -12.71 7.22
CA ASN A 81 -4.34 -12.57 5.78
C ASN A 81 -3.60 -13.77 5.15
N LYS A 82 -3.13 -14.73 5.95
CA LYS A 82 -2.51 -15.99 5.52
C LYS A 82 -3.44 -17.20 5.62
N LYS A 83 -4.68 -17.04 6.08
CA LYS A 83 -5.69 -18.11 5.93
C LYS A 83 -6.22 -18.03 4.50
N ASN A 84 -5.59 -18.82 3.64
CA ASN A 84 -5.96 -19.06 2.26
C ASN A 84 -7.46 -19.36 2.17
N ILE A 85 -8.22 -18.36 1.71
CA ILE A 85 -9.55 -18.55 1.15
C ILE A 85 -9.31 -18.60 -0.35
N ASP A 86 -9.71 -19.69 -0.98
CA ASP A 86 -9.70 -19.80 -2.43
C ASP A 86 -10.71 -18.76 -2.99
N LEU A 87 -10.17 -17.71 -3.62
CA LEU A 87 -10.94 -16.58 -4.16
C LEU A 87 -11.86 -16.99 -5.32
N ALA A 88 -11.74 -18.21 -5.85
CA ALA A 88 -12.63 -18.74 -6.86
C ALA A 88 -13.88 -19.44 -6.29
N THR A 89 -13.86 -19.93 -5.05
CA THR A 89 -14.91 -20.83 -4.54
C THR A 89 -15.43 -20.53 -3.12
N GLY A 90 -14.79 -19.62 -2.38
CA GLY A 90 -15.30 -19.13 -1.09
C GLY A 90 -15.33 -20.16 0.06
N LYS A 91 -14.69 -21.32 -0.09
CA LYS A 91 -14.61 -22.35 0.96
C LYS A 91 -13.25 -22.36 1.68
N PRO A 92 -13.21 -22.66 2.99
CA PRO A 92 -11.97 -22.79 3.73
C PRO A 92 -11.19 -24.04 3.28
N LEU A 93 -9.91 -23.88 2.95
CA LEU A 93 -9.01 -25.00 2.68
C LEU A 93 -8.90 -25.88 3.93
N SER A 94 -9.40 -27.11 3.81
CA SER A 94 -9.43 -28.12 4.86
C SER A 94 -8.00 -28.56 5.19
N ASP A 95 -7.64 -28.44 6.47
CA ASP A 95 -6.41 -28.96 7.09
C ASP A 95 -6.33 -30.49 6.94
N LYS A 96 -5.83 -31.01 5.81
CA LYS A 96 -5.29 -32.37 5.71
C LYS A 96 -4.20 -32.46 4.65
N GLY A 97 -2.95 -32.55 5.10
CA GLY A 97 -1.86 -33.03 4.25
C GLY A 97 -0.51 -32.44 4.61
N LYS A 98 0.27 -33.16 5.42
CA LYS A 98 1.73 -33.03 5.44
C LYS A 98 2.27 -33.31 4.04
N TYR A 99 2.35 -32.28 3.19
CA TYR A 99 3.14 -32.32 1.97
C TYR A 99 4.23 -31.26 2.04
N SER A 100 5.44 -31.81 2.18
CA SER A 100 6.77 -31.30 1.82
C SER A 100 7.02 -29.80 1.95
N SER A 101 7.79 -29.44 2.98
CA SER A 101 8.42 -28.12 3.16
C SER A 101 9.24 -27.66 1.94
N ASP A 102 9.57 -28.57 1.04
CA ASP A 102 10.35 -28.27 -0.16
C ASP A 102 9.48 -27.75 -1.30
N VAL A 103 8.21 -28.17 -1.38
CA VAL A 103 7.25 -27.64 -2.38
C VAL A 103 6.77 -26.24 -1.98
N ILE A 104 6.57 -25.96 -0.69
CA ILE A 104 6.24 -24.62 -0.20
C ILE A 104 7.43 -23.66 -0.37
N LYS A 105 8.67 -24.15 -0.21
CA LYS A 105 9.87 -23.37 -0.54
C LYS A 105 9.94 -23.11 -2.04
N LEU A 106 9.65 -24.10 -2.88
CA LEU A 106 9.60 -23.95 -4.35
C LEU A 106 8.48 -23.00 -4.81
N GLU A 107 7.25 -23.08 -4.28
CA GLU A 107 6.17 -22.14 -4.59
C GLU A 107 6.44 -20.73 -4.03
N SER A 108 7.11 -20.59 -2.89
CA SER A 108 7.54 -19.27 -2.39
C SER A 108 8.72 -18.69 -3.18
N ALA A 109 9.54 -19.56 -3.81
CA ALA A 109 10.60 -19.18 -4.74
C ALA A 109 10.06 -18.92 -6.16
N LEU A 110 8.98 -19.61 -6.58
CA LEU A 110 8.24 -19.38 -7.82
C LEU A 110 7.34 -18.14 -7.71
N ALA A 111 6.72 -17.88 -6.56
CA ALA A 111 5.96 -16.66 -6.28
C ALA A 111 6.86 -15.41 -6.13
N ALA A 112 8.18 -15.59 -6.15
CA ALA A 112 9.15 -14.52 -6.24
C ALA A 112 9.48 -14.12 -7.70
N THR A 113 8.86 -14.75 -8.71
CA THR A 113 9.01 -14.28 -10.09
C THR A 113 8.18 -13.00 -10.26
N ASN A 114 8.87 -11.90 -10.57
CA ASN A 114 8.19 -10.67 -10.95
C ASN A 114 7.27 -10.94 -12.15
N THR A 115 6.04 -10.48 -12.08
CA THR A 115 5.11 -10.60 -13.21
C THR A 115 5.10 -9.31 -14.02
N ILE A 116 5.39 -9.38 -15.31
CA ILE A 116 5.28 -8.26 -16.25
C ILE A 116 3.92 -8.34 -16.95
N ASN A 117 3.12 -7.29 -16.80
CA ASN A 117 1.85 -7.12 -17.50
C ASN A 117 2.03 -6.03 -18.56
N LEU A 118 1.61 -6.28 -19.80
CA LEU A 118 1.79 -5.34 -20.91
C LEU A 118 0.44 -4.95 -21.53
N ASN A 119 0.20 -3.65 -21.68
CA ASN A 119 -0.99 -3.13 -22.33
C ASN A 119 -0.85 -3.26 -23.86
N GLU A 120 -1.79 -3.95 -24.49
CA GLU A 120 -1.85 -4.15 -25.93
C GLU A 120 -2.22 -2.88 -26.71
N LEU A 121 -2.83 -1.90 -26.04
CA LEU A 121 -3.22 -0.63 -26.65
C LEU A 121 -2.08 0.40 -26.69
N LEU A 122 -0.87 0.06 -26.24
CA LEU A 122 0.26 1.00 -26.30
C LEU A 122 0.61 1.36 -27.76
N PRO A 123 0.90 2.64 -28.07
CA PRO A 123 1.30 3.06 -29.41
C PRO A 123 2.48 2.27 -29.98
N GLU A 124 3.43 1.89 -29.11
CA GLU A 124 4.63 1.13 -29.46
C GLU A 124 4.58 -0.33 -28.96
N TYR A 125 3.38 -0.92 -28.76
CA TYR A 125 3.21 -2.26 -28.17
C TYR A 125 4.13 -3.33 -28.79
N LYS A 126 4.15 -3.44 -30.13
CA LYS A 126 4.97 -4.45 -30.83
C LYS A 126 6.46 -4.29 -30.55
N LYS A 127 6.95 -3.05 -30.59
CA LYS A 127 8.35 -2.69 -30.31
C LYS A 127 8.71 -2.99 -28.86
N ILE A 128 7.87 -2.57 -27.91
CA ILE A 128 8.08 -2.82 -26.47
C ILE A 128 8.09 -4.33 -26.18
N LYS A 129 7.14 -5.09 -26.74
CA LYS A 129 7.09 -6.55 -26.59
C LYS A 129 8.33 -7.22 -27.15
N GLN A 130 8.81 -6.78 -28.31
CA GLN A 130 10.04 -7.27 -28.92
C GLN A 130 11.26 -6.99 -28.02
N ILE A 131 11.45 -5.76 -27.55
CA ILE A 131 12.54 -5.38 -26.65
C ILE A 131 12.58 -6.25 -25.40
N LEU A 132 11.42 -6.49 -24.78
CA LEU A 132 11.32 -7.34 -23.58
C LEU A 132 11.69 -8.79 -23.90
N SER A 133 11.18 -9.33 -25.01
CA SER A 133 11.43 -10.70 -25.45
C SER A 133 12.90 -10.94 -25.81
N GLU A 134 13.55 -10.01 -26.51
CA GLU A 134 14.98 -10.10 -26.90
C GLU A 134 15.93 -10.02 -25.70
N ASN A 135 15.45 -9.58 -24.54
CA ASN A 135 16.24 -9.42 -23.31
C ASN A 135 15.83 -10.39 -22.19
N ASP A 136 15.17 -11.49 -22.54
CA ASP A 136 14.72 -12.54 -21.62
C ASP A 136 13.81 -12.02 -20.49
N ILE A 137 12.96 -11.02 -20.78
CA ILE A 137 11.97 -10.51 -19.84
C ILE A 137 10.58 -11.01 -20.28
N PRO A 138 10.07 -12.10 -19.67
CA PRO A 138 8.79 -12.68 -20.09
C PRO A 138 7.64 -11.74 -19.76
N VAL A 139 6.75 -11.52 -20.71
CA VAL A 139 5.45 -10.87 -20.49
C VAL A 139 4.47 -11.94 -20.02
N ASN A 140 4.04 -11.87 -18.77
CA ASN A 140 3.19 -12.87 -18.14
C ASN A 140 1.72 -12.70 -18.53
N ASN A 141 1.24 -11.46 -18.59
CA ASN A 141 -0.15 -11.17 -18.95
C ASN A 141 -0.23 -10.01 -19.93
N LEU A 142 -1.23 -10.08 -20.81
CA LEU A 142 -1.64 -9.01 -21.68
C LEU A 142 -2.93 -8.39 -21.13
N PHE A 143 -3.07 -7.08 -21.27
CA PHE A 143 -4.30 -6.38 -20.88
C PHE A 143 -4.62 -5.26 -21.87
N GLY A 144 -5.85 -4.72 -21.80
CA GLY A 144 -6.32 -3.65 -22.68
C GLY A 144 -6.87 -4.09 -24.04
N GLY A 145 -6.52 -5.28 -24.56
CA GLY A 145 -6.99 -5.76 -25.88
C GLY A 145 -8.34 -6.48 -25.92
N GLY A 146 -9.02 -6.65 -24.78
CA GLY A 146 -10.21 -7.52 -24.66
C GLY A 146 -11.59 -6.85 -24.68
N SER A 147 -11.68 -5.53 -24.47
CA SER A 147 -12.95 -4.82 -24.51
C SER A 147 -13.19 -4.28 -25.92
N LYS A 148 -14.15 -4.87 -26.64
CA LYS A 148 -14.64 -4.39 -27.94
C LYS A 148 -15.17 -2.95 -27.92
N GLU A 149 -15.28 -2.33 -26.76
CA GLU A 149 -15.63 -0.93 -26.58
C GLU A 149 -14.64 -0.37 -25.56
N VAL A 150 -13.66 0.42 -26.01
CA VAL A 150 -13.19 1.52 -25.17
C VAL A 150 -14.43 2.37 -24.99
N ASP A 151 -15.04 2.28 -23.80
CA ASP A 151 -16.25 3.00 -23.44
C ASP A 151 -16.04 4.47 -23.87
N SER A 152 -16.79 4.93 -24.89
CA SER A 152 -16.57 6.22 -25.59
C SER A 152 -16.66 7.43 -24.67
N LYS A 153 -17.08 7.19 -23.42
CA LYS A 153 -16.97 8.14 -22.31
C LYS A 153 -15.52 8.52 -21.96
N TYR A 154 -14.52 7.80 -22.46
CA TYR A 154 -13.09 8.01 -22.15
C TYR A 154 -12.23 8.26 -23.39
N ASP A 155 -12.78 8.92 -24.42
CA ASP A 155 -12.04 9.28 -25.65
C ASP A 155 -10.72 10.03 -25.41
N ASP A 156 -10.54 10.64 -24.22
CA ASP A 156 -9.31 11.35 -23.83
C ASP A 156 -8.24 10.48 -23.13
N VAL A 157 -8.51 9.20 -22.86
CA VAL A 157 -7.60 8.34 -22.09
C VAL A 157 -6.74 7.50 -23.03
N LEU A 158 -5.75 8.13 -23.63
CA LEU A 158 -4.75 7.41 -24.42
C LEU A 158 -3.77 6.67 -23.50
N PRO A 159 -3.54 5.37 -23.70
CA PRO A 159 -2.47 4.66 -23.02
C PRO A 159 -1.14 5.29 -23.42
N PHE A 160 -0.36 5.73 -22.43
CA PHE A 160 0.99 6.22 -22.63
C PHE A 160 1.99 5.27 -21.99
N ASN A 161 3.28 5.44 -22.31
CA ASN A 161 4.36 4.59 -21.81
C ASN A 161 4.54 4.78 -20.30
N LEU A 162 3.66 4.20 -19.48
CA LEU A 162 3.67 4.27 -18.03
C LEU A 162 4.13 2.94 -17.44
N LEU A 163 5.28 2.94 -16.77
CA LEU A 163 5.76 1.83 -15.96
C LEU A 163 5.24 1.99 -14.52
N THR A 164 4.27 1.16 -14.15
CA THR A 164 3.77 1.06 -12.77
C THR A 164 4.39 -0.15 -12.07
N TYR A 165 4.83 0.02 -10.82
CA TYR A 165 5.40 -1.08 -10.02
C TYR A 165 4.74 -1.18 -8.63
N GLY A 166 4.59 -2.42 -8.14
CA GLY A 166 4.08 -2.75 -6.81
C GLY A 166 5.12 -2.64 -5.69
N PHE A 167 4.73 -2.84 -4.42
CA PHE A 167 5.58 -2.61 -3.24
C PHE A 167 6.79 -3.55 -3.10
N GLY A 168 6.69 -4.80 -3.56
CA GLY A 168 7.73 -5.82 -3.46
C GLY A 168 8.59 -5.96 -4.72
N PHE A 169 8.41 -5.11 -5.73
CA PHE A 169 9.09 -5.18 -7.03
C PHE A 169 10.60 -5.42 -6.91
N ASP A 170 11.17 -6.21 -7.82
CA ASP A 170 12.61 -6.39 -7.92
C ASP A 170 13.28 -5.14 -8.52
N ILE A 171 14.24 -4.60 -7.77
CA ILE A 171 14.93 -3.36 -8.15
C ILE A 171 15.85 -3.57 -9.36
N GLU A 172 16.47 -4.74 -9.49
CA GLU A 172 17.38 -5.03 -10.59
C GLU A 172 16.59 -5.18 -11.90
N LEU A 173 15.45 -5.87 -11.84
CA LEU A 173 14.54 -5.94 -12.99
C LEU A 173 13.97 -4.57 -13.37
N PHE A 174 13.61 -3.75 -12.38
CA PHE A 174 13.17 -2.38 -12.63
C PHE A 174 14.24 -1.56 -13.35
N LYS A 175 15.49 -1.56 -12.85
CA LYS A 175 16.62 -0.89 -13.49
C LYS A 175 16.85 -1.41 -14.92
N LYS A 176 16.81 -2.73 -15.11
CA LYS A 176 16.95 -3.36 -16.44
C LYS A 176 15.89 -2.86 -17.41
N ILE A 177 14.61 -2.81 -17.02
CA ILE A 177 13.52 -2.29 -17.87
C ILE A 177 13.77 -0.82 -18.22
N LEU A 178 14.17 0.00 -17.26
CA LEU A 178 14.46 1.42 -17.52
C LEU A 178 15.60 1.59 -18.53
N ILE A 179 16.72 0.86 -18.35
CA ILE A 179 17.86 0.90 -19.28
C ILE A 179 17.40 0.52 -20.69
N LEU A 180 16.64 -0.57 -20.83
CA LEU A 180 16.16 -1.05 -22.12
C LEU A 180 15.25 -0.03 -22.82
N PHE A 181 14.35 0.60 -22.07
CA PHE A 181 13.45 1.60 -22.65
C PHE A 181 14.21 2.85 -23.08
N ASN A 182 15.20 3.28 -22.31
CA ASN A 182 16.04 4.42 -22.66
C ASN A 182 16.93 4.12 -23.88
N SER A 183 17.61 2.97 -23.92
CA SER A 183 18.51 2.61 -25.04
C SER A 183 17.77 2.38 -26.36
N ASN A 184 16.50 1.97 -26.30
CA ASN A 184 15.65 1.77 -27.48
C ASN A 184 14.76 2.99 -27.82
N ASN A 185 15.05 4.15 -27.21
CA ASN A 185 14.35 5.42 -27.47
C ASN A 185 12.82 5.30 -27.31
N VAL A 186 12.36 4.60 -26.26
CA VAL A 186 10.95 4.56 -25.87
C VAL A 186 10.63 5.92 -25.23
N LYS A 187 10.03 6.81 -26.01
CA LYS A 187 9.79 8.20 -25.60
C LYS A 187 8.72 8.29 -24.51
N ASN A 188 8.78 9.39 -23.75
CA ASN A 188 7.78 9.75 -22.75
C ASN A 188 7.51 8.61 -21.75
N LEU A 189 8.57 7.99 -21.23
CA LEU A 189 8.45 6.99 -20.18
C LEU A 189 8.05 7.68 -18.87
N TYR A 190 6.86 7.36 -18.40
CA TYR A 190 6.37 7.76 -17.10
C TYR A 190 6.55 6.62 -16.10
N ILE A 191 6.74 6.98 -14.84
CA ILE A 191 6.84 6.00 -13.75
C ILE A 191 5.79 6.32 -12.69
N SER A 192 5.15 5.29 -12.14
CA SER A 192 4.26 5.41 -10.99
C SER A 192 4.46 4.26 -10.02
N HIS A 193 4.33 4.57 -8.73
CA HIS A 193 4.26 3.56 -7.68
C HIS A 193 2.80 3.31 -7.33
N SER A 194 2.33 2.07 -7.46
CA SER A 194 0.96 1.77 -7.05
C SER A 194 0.88 1.57 -5.54
N ILE A 195 0.10 2.44 -4.90
CA ILE A 195 -0.19 2.40 -3.46
C ILE A 195 -1.36 1.45 -3.16
N HIS A 196 -2.15 1.09 -4.18
CA HIS A 196 -3.39 0.33 -4.02
C HIS A 196 -3.49 -0.82 -5.03
N ALA A 197 -3.72 -2.02 -4.50
CA ALA A 197 -4.20 -3.21 -5.23
C ALA A 197 -3.25 -3.94 -6.20
N ILE A 198 -2.01 -3.49 -6.42
CA ILE A 198 -1.06 -4.31 -7.20
C ILE A 198 -0.39 -5.34 -6.27
N ASN A 199 -0.41 -6.62 -6.68
CA ASN A 199 0.27 -7.69 -5.94
C ASN A 199 1.76 -7.37 -5.76
N LYS A 200 2.37 -7.93 -4.72
CA LYS A 200 3.69 -7.52 -4.23
C LYS A 200 4.78 -7.50 -5.31
N ASN A 201 4.73 -8.29 -6.38
CA ASN A 201 5.83 -8.38 -7.35
C ASN A 201 5.38 -8.15 -8.81
N MET A 202 4.50 -7.17 -9.07
CA MET A 202 4.04 -6.92 -10.45
C MET A 202 4.56 -5.60 -11.02
N PHE A 203 4.86 -5.63 -12.31
CA PHE A 203 5.03 -4.47 -13.16
C PHE A 203 3.88 -4.40 -14.15
N TYR A 204 3.39 -3.19 -14.41
CA TYR A 204 2.44 -2.91 -15.49
C TYR A 204 3.08 -1.89 -16.43
N ILE A 205 3.11 -2.22 -17.70
CA ILE A 205 3.64 -1.37 -18.77
C ILE A 205 2.45 -0.91 -19.60
N GLY A 206 2.17 0.39 -19.57
CA GLY A 206 1.07 1.02 -20.29
C GLY A 206 -0.24 1.14 -19.53
N SER A 207 -0.19 1.31 -18.21
CA SER A 207 -1.41 1.60 -17.44
C SER A 207 -2.11 2.87 -17.93
N TYR A 208 -3.44 2.89 -17.93
CA TYR A 208 -4.20 4.11 -18.16
C TYR A 208 -3.95 5.08 -17.01
N ALA A 209 -3.55 6.30 -17.33
CA ALA A 209 -3.62 7.39 -16.36
C ALA A 209 -4.46 8.51 -16.95
N TYR A 210 -5.35 9.03 -16.12
CA TYR A 210 -6.11 10.22 -16.45
C TYR A 210 -5.15 11.42 -16.52
N LEU A 211 -5.21 12.18 -17.61
CA LEU A 211 -4.52 13.46 -17.72
C LEU A 211 -4.85 14.30 -16.48
N GLY A 212 -3.84 14.64 -15.68
CA GLY A 212 -4.01 15.42 -14.45
C GLY A 212 -3.97 14.62 -13.14
N SER A 213 -3.86 13.29 -13.19
CA SER A 213 -3.54 12.52 -11.99
C SER A 213 -2.13 12.85 -11.49
N LYS A 214 -2.00 13.20 -10.22
CA LYS A 214 -0.73 13.65 -9.59
C LYS A 214 0.27 12.50 -9.31
N ASN A 215 -0.06 11.28 -9.72
CA ASN A 215 0.62 10.06 -9.25
C ASN A 215 1.63 9.46 -10.23
N TYR A 216 1.91 10.11 -11.37
CA TYR A 216 2.91 9.67 -12.33
C TYR A 216 3.89 10.79 -12.65
N ARG A 217 5.11 10.43 -13.08
CA ARG A 217 6.17 11.38 -13.42
C ARG A 217 6.90 11.00 -14.69
N ILE A 218 7.27 12.00 -15.47
CA ILE A 218 8.21 11.83 -16.58
C ILE A 218 9.56 11.49 -15.98
N LEU A 219 10.19 10.42 -16.47
CA LEU A 219 11.55 10.07 -16.10
C LEU A 219 12.52 11.05 -16.78
N SER A 220 13.04 12.01 -16.02
CA SER A 220 14.10 12.90 -16.51
C SER A 220 15.46 12.18 -16.52
N GLY A 221 16.43 12.73 -17.26
CA GLY A 221 17.82 12.23 -17.28
C GLY A 221 18.42 12.15 -15.88
N ASP A 222 18.29 13.21 -15.07
CA ASP A 222 18.82 13.23 -13.70
C ASP A 222 18.18 12.17 -12.79
N MET A 223 16.86 11.95 -12.93
CA MET A 223 16.17 10.89 -12.18
C MET A 223 16.65 9.50 -12.61
N MET A 224 16.87 9.32 -13.91
CA MET A 224 17.40 8.08 -14.47
C MET A 224 18.81 7.80 -13.92
N ASP A 225 19.70 8.79 -13.97
CA ASP A 225 21.06 8.68 -13.43
C ASP A 225 21.07 8.41 -11.93
N GLU A 226 20.19 9.07 -11.17
CA GLU A 226 20.06 8.82 -9.74
C GLU A 226 19.62 7.38 -9.46
N ILE A 227 18.61 6.87 -10.18
CA ILE A 227 18.11 5.49 -10.01
C ILE A 227 19.18 4.48 -10.41
N LEU A 228 19.89 4.70 -11.51
CA LEU A 228 20.85 3.74 -12.06
C LEU A 228 22.18 3.73 -11.30
N ASN A 229 22.77 4.90 -11.04
CA ASN A 229 24.16 5.02 -10.60
C ASN A 229 24.35 4.96 -9.08
N LYS A 230 23.31 5.25 -8.28
CA LYS A 230 23.40 5.12 -6.83
C LYS A 230 22.95 3.72 -6.40
N ASN A 231 23.48 3.25 -5.27
CA ASN A 231 22.92 2.12 -4.52
C ASN A 231 21.59 2.54 -3.87
N VAL A 232 20.63 2.92 -4.71
CA VAL A 232 19.30 3.38 -4.34
C VAL A 232 18.54 2.18 -3.80
N SER A 233 18.11 2.23 -2.54
CA SER A 233 17.20 1.22 -2.00
C SER A 233 15.80 1.36 -2.62
N LYS A 234 14.96 0.32 -2.51
CA LYS A 234 13.53 0.40 -2.93
C LYS A 234 12.80 1.60 -2.29
N TYR A 235 13.11 1.90 -1.02
CA TYR A 235 12.57 3.05 -0.30
C TYR A 235 13.02 4.38 -0.92
N SER A 236 14.29 4.44 -1.32
CA SER A 236 14.88 5.63 -1.94
C SER A 236 14.27 5.91 -3.32
N ILE A 237 13.93 4.90 -4.12
CA ILE A 237 13.19 5.08 -5.39
C ILE A 237 11.87 5.79 -5.12
N GLY A 238 11.11 5.35 -4.11
CA GLY A 238 9.87 6.02 -3.72
C GLY A 238 10.07 7.49 -3.30
N LYS A 239 11.23 7.83 -2.71
CA LYS A 239 11.58 9.20 -2.32
C LYS A 239 11.97 10.07 -3.51
N VAL A 240 12.78 9.55 -4.43
CA VAL A 240 13.11 10.21 -5.72
C VAL A 240 11.82 10.50 -6.49
N MET A 241 10.91 9.52 -6.51
CA MET A 241 9.56 9.62 -7.06
C MET A 241 8.60 10.49 -6.24
N LYS A 242 8.99 11.03 -5.08
CA LYS A 242 8.21 12.01 -4.30
C LYS A 242 8.76 13.45 -4.39
N LEU A 243 10.04 13.66 -4.70
CA LEU A 243 10.65 15.00 -4.66
C LEU A 243 10.39 15.85 -5.93
N GLY A 244 10.67 15.36 -7.13
CA GLY A 244 10.33 16.03 -8.42
C GLY A 244 8.85 16.19 -8.86
N SER A 245 7.82 16.18 -7.98
CA SER A 245 6.38 16.27 -8.42
C SER A 245 5.96 17.67 -8.81
N ILE A 246 6.75 18.67 -8.44
CA ILE A 246 6.32 20.06 -8.51
C ILE A 246 6.51 20.63 -9.94
N GLU A 247 7.39 20.04 -10.76
CA GLU A 247 7.72 20.55 -12.11
C GLU A 247 6.98 19.89 -13.28
N ALA A 248 6.75 18.57 -13.27
CA ALA A 248 6.24 17.84 -14.43
C ALA A 248 4.81 18.21 -14.88
N ILE A 249 3.98 18.74 -13.95
CA ILE A 249 2.58 19.12 -14.22
C ILE A 249 2.48 20.30 -15.20
N ARG A 250 3.51 21.14 -15.33
CA ARG A 250 3.50 22.28 -16.26
C ARG A 250 3.84 21.90 -17.70
N THR A 251 4.55 20.80 -17.93
CA THR A 251 5.07 20.44 -19.27
C THR A 251 4.04 19.66 -20.10
N VAL A 252 3.27 18.75 -19.48
CA VAL A 252 2.26 17.93 -20.19
C VAL A 252 1.15 18.80 -20.79
N LYS A 253 0.74 19.89 -20.12
CA LYS A 253 -0.26 20.84 -20.63
C LYS A 253 0.18 21.68 -21.83
N LYS A 254 1.46 21.63 -22.22
CA LYS A 254 1.99 22.38 -23.38
C LYS A 254 2.18 21.50 -24.63
N GLN A 255 2.11 20.17 -24.50
CA GLN A 255 2.39 19.23 -25.59
C GLN A 255 1.11 18.64 -26.23
N TYR A 256 -0.05 18.93 -25.65
CA TYR A 256 -1.39 18.62 -26.15
C TYR A 256 -2.25 19.88 -26.03
#